data_AF-A0A6V7HRZ2-F1
#
_entry.id   AF-A0A6V7HRZ2-F1
#
_cell.length_a   1.000
_cell.length_b   1.000
_cell.length_c   1.000
_cell.angle_alpha   90.00
_cell.angle_beta   90.00
_cell.angle_gamma   90.00
#
_symmetry.space_group_name_H-M   'P 1'
#
loop_
_entity.id
_entity.type
_entity.pdbx_description
1 polymer ?
#
loop_
_entity_poly.entity_id
_entity_poly.type
_entity_poly.pdbx_seq_one_letter_code
_entity_poly.pdbx_strand_id
1 'polypeptide(L)' 'QVFQKGMNTSVDPCDNFYDYVCGAMNGRMDLIPPHDGSWGSIELFQNTTYNRIR' A
#
# COMPACT_ATOMS: atom_id res chain seq x y z
N GLN A 1 4.88 -12.18 -0.82
CA GLN A 1 4.20 -11.35 -1.85
C GLN A 1 3.91 -9.97 -1.24
N VAL A 2 3.78 -8.88 -2.04
CA VAL A 2 3.59 -7.50 -1.51
C VAL A 2 2.32 -7.41 -0.64
N PHE A 3 1.24 -8.07 -1.05
CA PHE A 3 -0.02 -8.12 -0.34
C PHE A 3 0.11 -8.61 1.11
N GLN A 4 0.84 -9.71 1.33
CA GLN A 4 1.03 -10.28 2.68
C GLN A 4 1.77 -9.35 3.64
N LYS A 5 2.60 -8.43 3.12
CA LYS A 5 3.32 -7.45 3.96
C LYS A 5 2.43 -6.28 4.40
N GLY A 6 1.33 -6.03 3.69
CA GLY A 6 0.39 -4.96 4.00
C GLY A 6 -0.67 -5.34 5.03
N MET A 7 -0.80 -6.63 5.34
CA MET A 7 -1.88 -7.13 6.19
C MET A 7 -1.59 -6.93 7.68
N ASN A 8 -2.58 -6.42 8.41
CA ASN A 8 -2.61 -6.37 9.86
C ASN A 8 -3.43 -7.54 10.40
N THR A 9 -2.77 -8.68 10.64
CA THR A 9 -3.46 -9.92 11.09
C THR A 9 -3.97 -9.88 12.53
N SER A 10 -3.77 -8.76 13.24
CA SER A 10 -4.33 -8.54 14.58
C SER A 10 -5.74 -7.95 14.54
N VAL A 11 -6.24 -7.55 13.38
CA VAL A 11 -7.59 -6.99 13.17
C VAL A 11 -8.52 -8.08 12.66
N ASP A 12 -9.76 -8.15 13.15
CA ASP A 12 -10.75 -9.06 12.58
C ASP A 12 -11.23 -8.53 11.20
N PRO A 13 -11.11 -9.32 10.12
CA PRO A 13 -11.60 -8.92 8.80
C PRO A 13 -13.13 -8.68 8.75
N CYS A 14 -13.91 -9.27 9.64
CA CYS A 14 -15.36 -9.06 9.72
C CYS A 14 -15.72 -7.69 10.30
N ASP A 15 -14.85 -7.14 11.15
CA ASP A 15 -15.05 -5.85 11.80
C ASP A 15 -14.47 -4.70 10.97
N ASN A 16 -13.24 -4.86 10.45
CA ASN A 16 -12.59 -3.87 9.61
C ASN A 16 -11.68 -4.53 8.57
N PHE A 17 -12.30 -4.97 7.48
CA PHE A 17 -11.59 -5.62 6.39
C PHE A 17 -10.46 -4.74 5.81
N TYR A 18 -10.67 -3.43 5.72
CA TYR A 18 -9.68 -2.50 5.17
C TYR A 18 -8.40 -2.49 6.00
N ASP A 19 -8.52 -2.36 7.32
CA ASP A 19 -7.38 -2.37 8.22
C ASP A 19 -6.72 -3.76 8.28
N TYR A 20 -7.50 -4.84 8.22
CA TYR A 20 -6.95 -6.19 8.09
C TYR A 20 -6.05 -6.36 6.85
N VAL A 21 -6.46 -5.84 5.68
CA VAL A 21 -5.68 -6.03 4.44
C VAL A 21 -4.58 -4.99 4.21
N CYS A 22 -4.77 -3.76 4.68
CA CYS A 22 -3.90 -2.61 4.37
C CYS A 22 -3.23 -1.98 5.60
N GLY A 23 -3.69 -2.29 6.81
CA GLY A 23 -3.30 -1.62 8.06
C GLY A 23 -1.85 -1.79 8.50
N ALA A 24 -1.11 -2.68 7.83
CA ALA A 24 0.32 -2.85 8.01
C ALA A 24 1.15 -2.36 6.80
N MET A 25 0.55 -1.68 5.81
CA MET A 25 1.27 -0.99 4.72
C MET A 25 2.00 0.26 5.24
N ASN A 26 2.73 0.15 6.34
CA ASN A 26 3.29 1.27 7.07
C ASN A 26 4.77 1.41 6.67
N GLY A 27 5.23 2.62 6.39
CA GLY A 27 6.68 2.91 6.29
C GLY A 27 7.30 2.74 4.90
N ARG A 28 6.70 3.37 3.87
CA ARG A 28 7.22 3.75 2.52
C ARG A 28 6.18 3.53 1.42
N MET A 29 5.11 2.78 1.71
CA MET A 29 4.05 2.42 0.76
C MET A 29 2.77 3.23 0.97
N ASP A 30 2.68 3.93 2.11
CA ASP A 30 1.59 4.76 2.62
C ASP A 30 1.87 6.27 2.51
N LEU A 31 3.14 6.67 2.36
CA LEU A 31 3.50 8.07 2.22
C LEU A 31 3.10 8.58 0.83
N ILE A 32 2.13 9.48 0.80
CA ILE A 32 1.73 10.18 -0.42
C ILE A 32 2.91 11.08 -0.84
N PRO A 33 3.49 10.90 -2.04
CA PRO A 33 4.57 11.74 -2.51
C PRO A 33 4.15 13.22 -2.63
N PRO A 34 5.12 14.15 -2.60
CA PRO A 34 4.82 15.56 -2.82
C PRO A 34 4.10 15.75 -4.16
N HIS A 35 3.04 16.55 -4.14
CA HIS A 35 2.22 16.90 -5.31
C HIS A 35 1.27 15.81 -5.85
N ASP A 36 1.17 14.66 -5.17
CA ASP A 36 0.17 13.64 -5.48
C ASP A 36 -1.06 13.76 -4.55
N GLY A 37 -2.24 13.40 -5.08
CA GLY A 37 -3.50 13.41 -4.33
C GLY A 37 -3.85 12.08 -3.67
N SER A 38 -3.21 10.99 -4.10
CA SER A 38 -3.38 9.64 -3.57
C SER A 38 -2.10 8.84 -3.74
N TRP A 39 -1.95 7.80 -2.93
CA TRP A 39 -0.89 6.83 -3.07
C TRP A 39 -1.35 5.46 -2.62
N GLY A 40 -0.91 4.43 -3.33
CA GLY A 40 -1.33 3.07 -3.08
C GLY A 40 -0.61 2.07 -3.99
N SER A 41 -1.15 0.86 -4.03
CA SER A 41 -0.52 -0.26 -4.76
C SER A 41 -0.42 -0.02 -6.27
N ILE A 42 -1.40 0.66 -6.87
CA ILE A 42 -1.42 0.93 -8.31
C ILE A 42 -0.37 1.98 -8.66
N GLU A 43 -0.35 3.08 -7.93
CA GLU A 43 0.58 4.18 -8.11
C GLU A 43 2.03 3.72 -7.86
N LEU A 44 2.25 2.90 -6.83
CA LEU A 44 3.54 2.27 -6.59
C LEU A 44 3.99 1.40 -7.78
N PHE A 45 3.10 0.57 -8.32
CA PHE A 45 3.41 -0.29 -9.46
C PHE A 45 3.76 0.55 -10.70
N GLN A 46 2.98 1.59 -10.98
CA GLN A 46 3.23 2.52 -12.08
C GLN A 46 4.56 3.23 -11.92
N ASN A 47 4.85 3.78 -10.73
CA ASN A 47 6.11 4.44 -10.42
C ASN A 47 7.30 3.48 -10.54
N THR A 48 7.16 2.25 -10.04
CA THR A 48 8.20 1.21 -10.17
C THR A 48 8.46 0.86 -11.64
N THR A 49 7.40 0.78 -12.45
CA THR A 49 7.50 0.48 -13.88
C THR A 49 8.15 1.63 -14.64
N TYR A 50 7.70 2.87 -14.40
CA TYR A 50 8.25 4.07 -15.02
C TYR A 50 9.74 4.23 -14.73
N ASN A 51 10.15 4.08 -13.47
CA ASN A 51 11.55 4.18 -13.06
C ASN A 51 12.46 3.08 -13.63
N ARG A 52 11.89 1.97 -14.12
CA ARG A 52 12.65 0.89 -14.78
C ARG A 52 12.77 1.08 -16.28
N ILE A 53 11.84 1.81 -16.89
CA ILE A 53 11.84 2.10 -18.33
C ILE A 53 12.78 3.26 -18.65
N ARG A 54 12.99 4.16 -17.68
CA ARG A 54 13.95 5.26 -17.73
C ARG A 54 15.38 4.77 -17.51
#